data_AF-T1KAH7-F1
#
_entry.id   AF-T1KAH7-F1
#
_cell.length_a   1.000
_cell.length_b   1.000
_cell.length_c   1.000
_cell.angle_alpha   90.00
_cell.angle_beta   90.00
_cell.angle_gamma   90.00
#
_symmetry.space_group_name_H-M   'P 1'
#
loop_
_entity.id
_entity.type
_entity.pdbx_description
1 polymer ?
#
loop_
_entity_poly.entity_id
_entity_poly.type
_entity_poly.pdbx_seq_one_letter_code
_entity_poly.pdbx_strand_id
1 'polypeptide(L)'
;MAKKKVFQKKGKSKTAQQQMLPVAPMKKKHENNPMRAISIRKLCLNICVGESGDRLTRAAKVLEQLTGQQPVFSKARYTVRSFGIRKNEKIAVHCTVRGAKAEEILEKGLKVKEYELRKENFSDAGNFGFGIQEHIDLGIKYDPGIGIYGLDFFVVLGRAGYNVRDRRRKKNVLGVRHRVTREESMKWFQQKYDGIILPGKAK
;
A
#
# COMPACT_ATOMS: atom_id res chain seq x y z
N MET A 1 -60.55 -47.68 -33.92
CA MET A 1 -60.78 -48.03 -32.50
C MET A 1 -59.40 -48.22 -31.87
N ALA A 2 -58.93 -47.62 -30.77
CA ALA A 2 -59.57 -46.95 -29.65
C ALA A 2 -58.60 -45.97 -28.95
N LYS A 3 -59.16 -44.81 -28.56
CA LYS A 3 -58.89 -43.99 -27.35
C LYS A 3 -57.49 -43.40 -27.10
N LYS A 4 -57.32 -42.15 -27.58
CA LYS A 4 -56.51 -41.09 -26.94
C LYS A 4 -56.88 -40.98 -25.45
N LYS A 5 -55.95 -41.30 -24.54
CA LYS A 5 -56.06 -40.89 -23.13
C LYS A 5 -55.51 -39.48 -22.98
N VAL A 6 -56.44 -38.52 -22.98
CA VAL A 6 -56.24 -37.16 -22.49
C VAL A 6 -56.01 -37.25 -20.99
N PHE A 7 -54.78 -37.01 -20.53
CA PHE A 7 -54.49 -36.90 -19.10
C PHE A 7 -54.59 -35.43 -18.68
N GLN A 8 -55.64 -35.13 -17.93
CA GLN A 8 -55.98 -33.80 -17.43
C GLN A 8 -54.90 -33.25 -16.48
N LYS A 9 -54.53 -31.99 -16.72
CA LYS A 9 -53.84 -31.13 -15.77
C LYS A 9 -54.66 -31.06 -14.47
N LYS A 10 -54.08 -31.50 -13.36
CA LYS A 10 -54.48 -31.03 -12.02
C LYS A 10 -53.33 -30.22 -11.45
N GLY A 11 -53.49 -28.90 -11.50
CA GLY A 11 -52.70 -27.99 -10.71
C GLY A 11 -52.90 -28.27 -9.23
N LYS A 12 -51.78 -28.40 -8.52
CA LYS A 12 -51.66 -27.98 -7.13
C LYS A 12 -50.42 -27.12 -7.05
N SER A 13 -50.64 -25.81 -7.11
CA SER A 13 -49.73 -24.77 -6.69
C SER A 13 -49.30 -25.05 -5.25
N LYS A 14 -48.05 -25.45 -5.07
CA LYS A 14 -47.29 -25.15 -3.87
C LYS A 14 -46.04 -24.45 -4.33
N THR A 15 -46.03 -23.15 -4.04
CA THR A 15 -44.89 -22.24 -4.08
C THR A 15 -43.70 -22.93 -3.42
N ALA A 16 -42.88 -23.60 -4.22
CA ALA A 16 -41.58 -24.07 -3.78
C ALA A 16 -40.70 -22.83 -3.72
N GLN A 17 -40.79 -22.14 -2.59
CA GLN A 17 -39.74 -21.27 -2.12
C GLN A 17 -38.45 -22.08 -2.24
N GLN A 18 -37.65 -21.74 -3.25
CA GLN A 18 -36.33 -22.28 -3.41
C GLN A 18 -35.53 -21.77 -2.22
N GLN A 19 -35.55 -22.55 -1.16
CA GLN A 19 -34.73 -22.34 0.02
C GLN A 19 -33.28 -22.36 -0.46
N MET A 20 -32.75 -21.17 -0.67
CA MET A 20 -31.32 -20.95 -0.76
C MET A 20 -30.76 -21.35 0.60
N LEU A 21 -30.32 -22.61 0.69
CA LEU A 21 -29.50 -23.08 1.79
C LEU A 21 -28.42 -22.03 2.01
N PRO A 22 -28.20 -21.52 3.23
CA PRO A 22 -27.09 -20.63 3.48
C PRO A 22 -25.84 -21.41 3.13
N VAL A 23 -25.15 -21.00 2.06
CA VAL A 23 -23.86 -21.57 1.70
C VAL A 23 -22.97 -21.29 2.91
N ALA A 24 -22.79 -22.31 3.75
CA ALA A 24 -21.96 -22.22 4.93
C ALA A 24 -20.64 -21.54 4.51
N PRO A 25 -20.16 -20.51 5.22
CA PRO A 25 -18.90 -19.88 4.87
C PRO A 25 -17.86 -20.99 4.87
N MET A 26 -17.33 -21.32 3.67
CA MET A 26 -16.29 -22.35 3.55
C MET A 26 -15.21 -22.01 4.56
N LYS A 27 -15.09 -22.85 5.60
CA LYS A 27 -14.15 -22.66 6.70
C LYS A 27 -12.81 -22.21 6.13
N LYS A 28 -12.34 -21.03 6.53
CA LYS A 28 -11.01 -20.51 6.18
C LYS A 28 -9.94 -21.39 6.84
N LYS A 29 -9.70 -22.58 6.28
CA LYS A 29 -8.73 -23.59 6.76
C LYS A 29 -7.27 -23.09 6.84
N HIS A 30 -6.99 -21.84 6.45
CA HIS A 30 -5.65 -21.29 6.34
C HIS A 30 -5.46 -19.96 7.10
N GLU A 31 -6.38 -19.58 8.00
CA GLU A 31 -6.21 -18.36 8.82
C GLU A 31 -5.09 -18.50 9.86
N ASN A 32 -4.79 -19.72 10.34
CA ASN A 32 -3.78 -19.96 11.38
C ASN A 32 -2.38 -20.32 10.85
N ASN A 33 -2.04 -20.00 9.60
CA ASN A 33 -0.68 -20.26 9.10
C ASN A 33 0.26 -19.09 9.47
N PRO A 34 1.28 -19.29 10.34
CA PRO A 34 2.19 -18.22 10.75
C PRO A 34 2.95 -17.61 9.56
N MET A 35 3.26 -18.41 8.52
CA MET A 35 3.96 -17.94 7.32
C MET A 35 3.10 -17.06 6.41
N ARG A 36 1.79 -16.93 6.67
CA ARG A 36 0.88 -16.03 5.96
C ARG A 36 0.65 -14.69 6.68
N ALA A 37 1.29 -14.49 7.83
CA ALA A 37 1.29 -13.21 8.51
C ALA A 37 1.82 -12.10 7.59
N ILE A 38 1.17 -10.94 7.63
CA ILE A 38 1.54 -9.76 6.84
C ILE A 38 2.60 -8.98 7.62
N SER A 39 3.69 -8.63 6.95
CA SER A 39 4.77 -7.82 7.50
C SER A 39 5.15 -6.69 6.56
N ILE A 40 5.81 -5.67 7.12
CA ILE A 40 6.37 -4.56 6.33
C ILE A 40 7.61 -5.07 5.62
N ARG A 41 7.58 -5.11 4.29
CA ARG A 41 8.72 -5.57 3.48
C ARG A 41 9.76 -4.47 3.30
N LYS A 42 9.28 -3.24 3.05
CA LYS A 42 10.11 -2.04 2.94
C LYS A 42 9.25 -0.79 3.09
N LEU A 43 9.85 0.25 3.63
CA LEU A 43 9.35 1.62 3.59
C LEU A 43 10.18 2.39 2.57
N CYS A 44 9.53 2.96 1.57
CA CYS A 44 10.16 3.86 0.60
C CYS A 44 9.79 5.30 0.96
N LEU A 45 10.81 6.13 1.12
CA LEU A 45 10.69 7.55 1.45
C LEU A 45 11.16 8.35 0.24
N ASN A 46 10.38 9.33 -0.19
CA ASN A 46 10.68 10.12 -1.37
C ASN A 46 10.44 11.60 -1.13
N ILE A 47 11.41 12.42 -1.52
CA ILE A 47 11.28 13.88 -1.62
C ILE A 47 11.51 14.27 -3.07
N CYS A 48 10.49 14.85 -3.70
CA CYS A 48 10.59 15.42 -5.03
C CYS A 48 10.65 16.94 -4.93
N VAL A 49 11.76 17.54 -5.35
CA VAL A 49 11.96 18.99 -5.26
C VAL A 49 11.59 19.69 -6.57
N GLY A 50 11.74 19.01 -7.71
CA GLY A 50 11.41 19.58 -9.03
C GLY A 50 12.58 20.29 -9.73
N GLU A 51 13.69 20.50 -9.01
CA GLU A 51 14.88 21.20 -9.50
C GLU A 51 16.17 20.52 -9.04
N SER A 52 17.25 20.79 -9.75
CA SER A 52 18.60 20.42 -9.33
C SER A 52 19.26 21.52 -8.47
N GLY A 53 20.46 21.24 -7.95
CA GLY A 53 21.24 22.20 -7.17
C GLY A 53 21.11 22.04 -5.65
N ASP A 54 21.29 23.16 -4.94
CA ASP A 54 21.47 23.18 -3.48
C ASP A 54 20.24 22.72 -2.71
N ARG A 55 19.05 22.99 -3.23
CA ARG A 55 17.81 22.57 -2.57
C ARG A 55 17.70 21.04 -2.53
N LEU A 56 18.15 20.37 -3.60
CA LEU A 56 18.17 18.92 -3.67
C LEU A 56 19.21 18.30 -2.72
N THR A 57 20.37 18.94 -2.57
CA THR A 57 21.40 18.46 -1.63
C THR A 57 20.98 18.66 -0.18
N ARG A 58 20.24 19.74 0.14
CA ARG A 58 19.62 19.95 1.46
C ARG A 58 18.54 18.91 1.75
N ALA A 59 17.66 18.62 0.80
CA ALA A 59 16.66 17.55 0.93
C ALA A 59 17.31 16.17 1.18
N ALA A 60 18.46 15.90 0.56
CA ALA A 60 19.22 14.67 0.83
C ALA A 60 19.70 14.60 2.29
N LYS A 61 20.18 15.71 2.87
CA LYS A 61 20.59 15.76 4.28
C LYS A 61 19.41 15.48 5.23
N VAL A 62 18.22 15.98 4.93
CA VAL A 62 17.00 15.69 5.72
C VAL A 62 16.68 14.20 5.72
N LEU A 63 16.69 13.56 4.55
CA LEU A 63 16.45 12.13 4.44
C LEU A 63 17.53 11.31 5.14
N GLU A 64 18.78 11.75 5.08
CA GLU A 64 19.91 11.11 5.77
C GLU A 64 19.75 11.22 7.29
N GLN A 65 19.36 12.38 7.81
CA GLN A 65 19.07 12.57 9.24
C GLN A 65 17.90 11.70 9.72
N LEU A 66 16.84 11.57 8.90
CA LEU A 66 15.68 10.75 9.25
C LEU A 66 15.98 9.25 9.22
N THR A 67 16.75 8.78 8.24
CA THR A 67 16.95 7.34 7.98
C THR A 67 18.28 6.78 8.49
N GLY A 68 19.27 7.64 8.72
CA GLY A 68 20.67 7.27 8.99
C GLY A 68 21.35 6.56 7.82
N GLN A 69 20.87 6.76 6.59
CA GLN A 69 21.41 6.12 5.39
C GLN A 69 21.64 7.16 4.30
N GLN A 70 22.68 6.97 3.49
CA GLN A 70 22.94 7.81 2.33
C GLN A 70 21.84 7.62 1.28
N PRO A 71 21.09 8.67 0.92
CA PRO A 71 19.98 8.55 0.00
C PRO A 71 20.44 8.58 -1.47
N VAL A 72 19.57 8.10 -2.37
CA VAL A 72 19.88 7.98 -3.80
C VAL A 72 19.19 9.09 -4.60
N PHE A 73 19.96 9.79 -5.42
CA PHE A 73 19.46 10.82 -6.34
C PHE A 73 18.79 10.19 -7.57
N SER A 74 17.56 10.60 -7.85
CA SER A 74 16.77 10.19 -9.00
C SER A 74 16.86 11.21 -10.12
N LYS A 75 17.04 10.72 -11.34
CA LYS A 75 17.18 11.53 -12.55
C LYS A 75 15.87 11.62 -13.34
N ALA A 76 15.69 12.74 -14.01
CA ALA A 76 14.62 12.97 -14.98
C ALA A 76 14.73 11.98 -16.15
N ARG A 77 13.63 11.34 -16.52
CA ARG A 77 13.56 10.57 -17.77
C ARG A 77 13.19 11.42 -18.99
N TYR A 78 12.39 12.46 -18.78
CA TYR A 78 11.84 13.32 -19.81
C TYR A 78 12.24 14.78 -19.57
N THR A 79 12.27 15.56 -20.65
CA THR A 79 12.39 17.02 -20.58
C THR A 79 10.99 17.60 -20.66
N VAL A 80 10.59 18.38 -19.66
CA VAL A 80 9.26 18.98 -19.58
C VAL A 80 9.43 20.45 -19.22
N ARG A 81 9.23 21.33 -20.22
CA ARG A 81 9.51 22.77 -20.09
C ARG A 81 8.59 23.46 -19.08
N SER A 82 7.34 23.02 -18.94
CA SER A 82 6.40 23.57 -17.96
C SER A 82 6.84 23.36 -16.51
N PHE A 83 7.58 22.29 -16.23
CA PHE A 83 8.14 22.02 -14.91
C PHE A 83 9.59 22.49 -14.76
N GLY A 84 10.19 23.08 -15.80
CA GLY A 84 11.60 23.52 -15.77
C GLY A 84 12.63 22.38 -15.79
N ILE A 85 12.21 21.14 -16.04
CA ILE A 85 13.04 19.94 -15.89
C ILE A 85 13.70 19.53 -17.22
N ARG A 86 15.00 19.20 -17.18
CA ARG A 86 15.74 18.61 -18.31
C ARG A 86 16.02 17.12 -18.13
N LYS A 87 16.16 16.39 -19.24
CA LYS A 87 16.49 14.96 -19.23
C LYS A 87 17.83 14.72 -18.50
N ASN A 88 17.89 13.65 -17.71
CA ASN A 88 19.02 13.23 -16.87
C ASN A 88 19.39 14.18 -15.73
N GLU A 89 18.67 15.27 -15.54
CA GLU A 89 18.83 16.16 -14.39
C GLU A 89 18.38 15.46 -13.10
N LYS A 90 19.08 15.68 -11.99
CA LYS A 90 18.66 15.13 -10.69
C LYS A 90 17.53 15.98 -10.14
N ILE A 91 16.39 15.36 -9.80
CA ILE A 91 15.17 16.09 -9.38
C ILE A 91 14.66 15.67 -8.00
N ALA A 92 14.88 14.41 -7.65
CA ALA A 92 14.31 13.82 -6.45
C ALA A 92 15.36 13.00 -5.71
N VAL A 93 15.11 12.79 -4.43
CA VAL A 93 15.93 11.98 -3.55
C VAL A 93 15.02 10.98 -2.87
N HIS A 94 15.44 9.71 -2.85
CA HIS A 94 14.69 8.68 -2.16
C HIS A 94 15.60 7.78 -1.33
N CYS A 95 15.03 7.19 -0.29
CA CYS A 95 15.67 6.18 0.54
C CYS A 95 14.70 5.00 0.75
N THR A 96 15.24 3.79 0.87
CA THR A 96 14.44 2.60 1.19
C THR A 96 14.93 2.01 2.49
N VAL A 97 14.09 2.10 3.53
CA VAL A 97 14.34 1.55 4.85
C VAL A 97 13.65 0.20 5.00
N ARG A 98 14.28 -0.73 5.73
CA ARG A 98 13.76 -2.08 6.01
C ARG A 98 14.04 -2.46 7.46
N GLY A 99 13.32 -3.45 7.97
CA GLY A 99 13.48 -3.95 9.35
C GLY A 99 12.89 -3.01 10.39
N ALA A 100 13.39 -3.08 11.62
CA ALA A 100 12.87 -2.33 12.77
C ALA A 100 12.83 -0.81 12.54
N LYS A 101 13.89 -0.25 11.94
CA LYS A 101 13.96 1.19 11.57
C LYS A 101 12.78 1.63 10.68
N ALA A 102 12.27 0.75 9.82
CA ALA A 102 11.14 1.08 8.97
C ALA A 102 9.83 1.18 9.78
N GLU A 103 9.69 0.36 10.82
CA GLU A 103 8.51 0.40 11.70
C GLU A 103 8.52 1.66 12.57
N GLU A 104 9.68 2.02 13.13
CA GLU A 104 9.87 3.25 13.92
C GLU A 104 9.56 4.52 13.11
N ILE A 105 10.10 4.63 11.88
CA ILE A 105 9.87 5.79 11.02
C ILE A 105 8.41 5.83 10.54
N LEU A 106 7.81 4.67 10.26
CA LEU A 106 6.40 4.60 9.88
C LEU A 106 5.49 5.04 11.02
N GLU A 107 5.76 4.62 12.25
CA GLU A 107 4.99 5.01 13.43
C GLU A 107 5.05 6.52 13.66
N LYS A 108 6.24 7.14 13.54
CA LYS A 108 6.38 8.60 13.56
C LYS A 108 5.53 9.28 12.49
N GLY A 109 5.55 8.76 11.25
CA GLY A 109 4.76 9.32 10.15
C GLY A 109 3.25 9.16 10.33
N LEU A 110 2.80 8.02 10.87
CA LEU A 110 1.39 7.77 11.15
C LEU A 110 0.88 8.64 12.29
N LYS A 111 1.71 8.93 13.30
CA LYS A 111 1.36 9.85 14.38
C LYS A 111 1.05 11.27 13.88
N VAL A 112 1.80 11.77 12.89
CA VAL A 112 1.54 13.06 12.24
C VAL A 112 0.21 13.07 11.50
N LYS A 113 -0.26 11.91 11.03
CA LYS A 113 -1.57 11.71 10.39
C LYS A 113 -2.65 11.24 11.35
N GLU A 114 -2.39 11.28 12.66
CA GLU A 114 -3.34 10.85 13.70
C GLU A 114 -3.85 9.41 13.49
N TYR A 115 -3.04 8.56 12.84
CA TYR A 115 -3.40 7.20 12.44
C TYR A 115 -4.63 7.11 11.51
N GLU A 116 -5.00 8.22 10.87
CA GLU A 116 -6.09 8.28 9.91
C GLU A 116 -5.57 8.12 8.47
N LEU A 117 -6.13 7.16 7.75
CA LEU A 117 -5.87 6.99 6.32
C LEU A 117 -7.18 6.87 5.55
N ARG A 118 -7.20 7.36 4.30
CA ARG A 118 -8.37 7.18 3.43
C ARG A 118 -8.31 5.82 2.77
N LYS A 119 -9.47 5.25 2.45
CA LYS A 119 -9.57 4.01 1.67
C LYS A 119 -8.74 4.07 0.38
N GLU A 120 -8.68 5.23 -0.27
CA GLU A 120 -7.97 5.49 -1.54
C GLU A 120 -6.43 5.37 -1.42
N ASN A 121 -5.86 5.55 -0.23
CA ASN A 121 -4.43 5.40 0.00
C ASN A 121 -3.95 3.95 -0.15
N PHE A 122 -4.86 2.98 -0.09
CA PHE A 122 -4.56 1.57 -0.25
C PHE A 122 -4.69 1.14 -1.72
N SER A 123 -3.60 0.63 -2.27
CA SER A 123 -3.54 0.03 -3.60
C SER A 123 -4.18 -1.36 -3.65
N ASP A 124 -4.57 -1.79 -4.85
CA ASP A 124 -5.14 -3.12 -5.07
C ASP A 124 -4.15 -4.26 -4.73
N ALA A 125 -2.86 -3.98 -4.84
CA ALA A 125 -1.78 -4.89 -4.47
C ALA A 125 -1.50 -4.94 -2.95
N GLY A 126 -2.32 -4.25 -2.14
CA GLY A 126 -2.21 -4.23 -0.68
C GLY A 126 -1.09 -3.32 -0.13
N ASN A 127 -0.41 -2.55 -0.97
CA ASN A 127 0.52 -1.52 -0.50
C ASN A 127 -0.25 -0.24 -0.18
N PHE A 128 0.28 0.61 0.68
CA PHE A 128 -0.34 1.90 0.97
C PHE A 128 0.71 3.00 1.13
N GLY A 129 0.28 4.24 1.00
CA GLY A 129 1.16 5.37 1.17
C GLY A 129 0.40 6.65 1.50
N PHE A 130 1.12 7.59 2.10
CA PHE A 130 0.62 8.89 2.49
C PHE A 130 1.73 9.94 2.39
N GLY A 131 1.34 11.19 2.16
CA GLY A 131 2.26 12.32 2.12
C GLY A 131 2.15 13.16 3.38
N ILE A 132 3.29 13.63 3.87
CA ILE A 132 3.41 14.64 4.92
C ILE A 132 3.92 15.93 4.27
N GLN A 133 3.34 17.08 4.65
CA GLN A 133 3.71 18.37 4.09
C GLN A 133 4.99 18.92 4.72
N GLU A 134 5.20 18.68 6.01
CA GLU A 134 6.34 19.17 6.77
C GLU A 134 7.07 18.04 7.47
N HIS A 135 8.37 17.88 7.20
CA HIS A 135 9.19 16.88 7.88
C HIS A 135 9.52 17.23 9.35
N ILE A 136 9.23 18.46 9.80
CA ILE A 136 9.50 18.90 11.18
C ILE A 136 8.65 18.08 12.16
N ASP A 137 7.41 17.78 11.78
CA ASP A 137 6.47 16.98 12.58
C ASP A 137 6.98 15.55 12.86
N LEU A 138 7.98 15.07 12.11
CA LEU A 138 8.63 13.78 12.31
C LEU A 138 9.67 13.81 13.45
N GLY A 139 9.87 14.95 14.10
CA GLY A 139 10.78 15.14 15.23
C GLY A 139 12.19 15.59 14.84
N ILE A 140 12.38 16.11 13.63
CA ILE A 140 13.65 16.71 13.20
C ILE A 140 13.67 18.18 13.63
N LYS A 141 14.75 18.63 14.28
CA LYS A 141 14.92 20.03 14.63
C LYS A 141 14.97 20.89 13.36
N TYR A 142 14.19 21.97 13.36
CA TYR A 142 14.20 22.93 12.25
C TYR A 142 15.56 23.60 12.08
N ASP A 143 16.05 23.62 10.84
CA ASP A 143 17.22 24.36 10.41
C ASP A 143 16.83 25.34 9.28
N PRO A 144 16.91 26.67 9.52
CA PRO A 144 16.63 27.68 8.50
C PRO A 144 17.46 27.52 7.22
N GLY A 145 18.67 26.96 7.31
CA GLY A 145 19.53 26.72 6.15
C GLY A 145 19.02 25.61 5.23
N ILE A 146 18.26 24.65 5.75
CA ILE A 146 17.74 23.51 4.99
C ILE A 146 16.38 23.84 4.37
N GLY A 147 15.51 24.50 5.14
CA GLY A 147 14.13 24.81 4.76
C GLY A 147 13.16 23.66 5.04
N ILE A 148 11.89 23.86 4.73
CA ILE A 148 10.81 22.89 4.94
C ILE A 148 10.59 22.06 3.66
N TYR A 149 10.45 20.75 3.84
CA TYR A 149 10.19 19.79 2.76
C TYR A 149 9.04 18.87 3.13
N GLY A 150 8.22 18.58 2.12
CA GLY A 150 7.26 17.48 2.15
C GLY A 150 7.94 16.15 1.88
N LEU A 151 7.33 15.08 2.41
CA LEU A 151 7.85 13.73 2.35
C LEU A 151 6.73 12.75 2.00
N ASP A 152 6.99 11.89 1.02
CA ASP A 152 6.09 10.81 0.64
C ASP A 152 6.53 9.50 1.29
N PHE A 153 5.60 8.86 2.01
CA PHE A 153 5.76 7.54 2.59
C PHE A 153 5.04 6.52 1.72
N PHE A 154 5.76 5.49 1.28
CA PHE A 154 5.18 4.36 0.59
C PHE A 154 5.58 3.05 1.27
N VAL A 155 4.59 2.39 1.86
CA VAL A 155 4.75 1.13 2.60
C VAL A 155 4.42 -0.03 1.68
N VAL A 156 5.39 -0.93 1.52
CA VAL A 156 5.18 -2.18 0.80
C VAL A 156 4.97 -3.29 1.81
N LEU A 157 3.76 -3.85 1.79
CA LEU A 157 3.41 -5.02 2.59
C LEU A 157 3.79 -6.31 1.84
N GLY A 158 4.05 -7.37 2.60
CA GLY A 158 4.36 -8.67 2.05
C GLY A 158 4.14 -9.80 3.05
N ARG A 159 4.19 -11.02 2.54
CA ARG A 159 4.22 -12.25 3.34
C ARG A 159 5.57 -12.94 3.14
N ALA A 160 5.90 -13.84 4.05
CA ALA A 160 7.06 -14.72 3.87
C ALA A 160 6.88 -15.57 2.60
N GLY A 161 7.85 -15.52 1.69
CA GLY A 161 7.78 -16.20 0.37
C GLY A 161 7.70 -15.26 -0.83
N TYR A 162 7.49 -13.95 -0.62
CA TYR A 162 7.48 -12.96 -1.70
C TYR A 162 8.78 -12.89 -2.52
N ASN A 163 9.91 -13.33 -1.95
CA ASN A 163 11.21 -13.35 -2.64
C ASN A 163 11.27 -14.29 -3.85
N VAL A 164 10.30 -15.21 -4.02
CA VAL A 164 10.26 -16.13 -5.18
C VAL A 164 10.19 -15.38 -6.52
N ARG A 165 9.59 -14.17 -6.54
CA ARG A 165 9.51 -13.33 -7.75
C ARG A 165 10.78 -12.52 -8.02
N ASP A 166 11.59 -12.30 -7.00
CA ASP A 166 12.74 -11.38 -7.03
C ASP A 166 14.08 -12.13 -7.06
N ARG A 167 14.12 -13.42 -6.67
CA ARG A 167 15.33 -14.25 -6.68
C ARG A 167 15.87 -14.50 -8.10
N ARG A 168 17.20 -14.59 -8.22
CA ARG A 168 17.88 -14.89 -9.49
C ARG A 168 17.63 -16.32 -9.98
N ARG A 169 17.77 -17.31 -9.10
CA ARG A 169 17.60 -18.74 -9.45
C ARG A 169 16.16 -19.20 -9.24
N LYS A 170 15.62 -19.98 -10.19
CA LYS A 170 14.25 -20.55 -10.13
C LYS A 170 13.18 -19.49 -9.84
N LYS A 171 13.23 -18.34 -10.50
CA LYS A 171 12.22 -17.29 -10.38
C LYS A 171 10.86 -17.84 -10.82
N ASN A 172 9.80 -17.54 -10.07
CA ASN A 172 8.43 -17.91 -10.44
C ASN A 172 7.44 -16.85 -9.96
N VAL A 173 6.21 -16.91 -10.44
CA VAL A 173 5.13 -16.00 -10.07
C VAL A 173 4.56 -16.31 -8.70
N LEU A 174 4.04 -15.29 -8.04
CA LEU A 174 3.33 -15.45 -6.78
C LEU A 174 1.88 -15.87 -7.03
N GLY A 175 1.48 -16.98 -6.40
CA GLY A 175 0.10 -17.47 -6.47
C GLY A 175 -0.91 -16.45 -5.93
N VAL A 176 -2.09 -16.39 -6.55
CA VAL A 176 -3.12 -15.36 -6.26
C VAL A 176 -3.49 -15.34 -4.77
N ARG A 177 -3.66 -16.51 -4.15
CA ARG A 177 -3.98 -16.65 -2.72
C ARG A 177 -2.89 -16.16 -1.76
N HIS A 178 -1.64 -16.10 -2.23
CA HIS A 178 -0.53 -15.64 -1.40
C HIS A 178 -0.32 -14.12 -1.52
N ARG A 179 -0.87 -13.48 -2.55
CA ARG A 179 -0.86 -12.02 -2.66
C ARG A 179 -1.68 -11.40 -1.54
N VAL A 180 -1.25 -10.24 -1.08
CA VAL A 180 -1.99 -9.40 -0.13
C VAL A 180 -2.98 -8.58 -0.94
N THR A 181 -4.24 -8.56 -0.49
CA THR A 181 -5.29 -7.75 -1.11
C THR A 181 -5.44 -6.43 -0.38
N ARG A 182 -6.09 -5.45 -1.02
CA ARG A 182 -6.44 -4.16 -0.40
C ARG A 182 -7.17 -4.32 0.93
N GLU A 183 -8.14 -5.23 0.99
CA GLU A 183 -8.95 -5.49 2.19
C GLU A 183 -8.12 -6.09 3.34
N GLU A 184 -7.24 -7.03 3.02
CA GLU A 184 -6.32 -7.62 4.00
C GLU A 184 -5.38 -6.56 4.59
N SER A 185 -4.90 -5.63 3.76
CA SER A 185 -4.04 -4.52 4.22
C SER A 185 -4.76 -3.51 5.08
N MET A 186 -6.02 -3.18 4.75
CA MET A 186 -6.85 -2.30 5.57
C MET A 186 -7.09 -2.91 6.96
N LYS A 187 -7.44 -4.20 7.00
CA LYS A 187 -7.60 -4.92 8.27
C LYS A 187 -6.29 -5.00 9.06
N TRP A 188 -5.16 -5.22 8.38
CA TRP A 188 -3.84 -5.24 9.02
C TRP A 188 -3.48 -3.88 9.63
N PHE A 189 -3.80 -2.78 8.95
CA PHE A 189 -3.55 -1.43 9.44
C PHE A 189 -4.38 -1.13 10.69
N GLN A 190 -5.67 -1.49 10.68
CA GLN A 190 -6.56 -1.40 11.84
C GLN A 190 -6.08 -2.27 13.01
N GLN A 191 -5.56 -3.47 12.74
CA GLN A 191 -5.14 -4.38 13.81
C GLN A 191 -3.77 -4.03 14.42
N LYS A 192 -2.82 -3.54 13.62
CA LYS A 192 -1.44 -3.28 14.08
C LYS A 192 -1.27 -1.88 14.69
N TYR A 193 -1.98 -0.88 14.15
CA TYR A 193 -1.80 0.52 14.50
C TYR A 193 -3.09 1.17 15.03
N ASP A 194 -4.15 0.39 15.28
CA ASP A 194 -5.47 0.87 15.69
C ASP A 194 -6.01 2.01 14.80
N GLY A 195 -5.60 2.01 13.52
CA GLY A 195 -5.79 3.14 12.63
C GLY A 195 -7.21 3.25 12.09
N ILE A 196 -7.67 4.47 11.90
CA ILE A 196 -9.01 4.78 11.41
C ILE A 196 -8.96 4.88 9.88
N ILE A 197 -9.87 4.16 9.21
CA ILE A 197 -9.98 4.19 7.76
C ILE A 197 -11.20 5.01 7.36
N LEU A 198 -10.94 6.21 6.84
CA LEU A 198 -11.98 7.10 6.35
C LEU A 198 -12.51 6.62 4.98
N PRO A 199 -13.82 6.74 4.72
CA PRO A 199 -14.37 6.48 3.39
C PRO A 199 -13.72 7.41 2.35
N GLY A 200 -13.64 6.92 1.10
CA GLY A 200 -13.14 7.71 -0.02
C GLY A 200 -13.98 8.97 -0.21
N LYS A 201 -13.40 10.02 -0.80
CA LYS A 201 -14.20 11.20 -1.15
C LYS A 201 -15.21 10.77 -2.20
N ALA A 202 -16.49 11.13 -2.01
CA ALA A 202 -17.44 11.04 -3.10
C ALA A 202 -16.89 11.90 -4.26
N LYS A 203 -16.73 11.28 -5.43
CA LYS A 203 -16.34 11.98 -6.66
C LYS A 203 -17.45 12.89 -7.11
#